data_AF-A0A2H9LAL6-F1
#
_entry.id   AF-A0A2H9LAL6-F1
#
_cell.length_a   1.000
_cell.length_b   1.000
_cell.length_c   1.000
_cell.angle_alpha   90.00
_cell.angle_beta   90.00
_cell.angle_gamma   90.00
#
_symmetry.space_group_name_H-M   'P 1'
#
loop_
_entity.id
_entity.type
_entity.pdbx_description
1 polymer ?
#
loop_
_entity_poly.entity_id
_entity_poly.type
_entity_poly.pdbx_seq_one_letter_code
_entity_poly.pdbx_strand_id
1 'polypeptide(L)'
;MDISEYNTDMTIRAAKRNCLLCHARKSIKNKDEEKAKAVDGVLELQNFYAELHNRMRRDDSSIAEMNLAIENKMTCRNVIDKCKTCDKSVDCINRGLIRIK
;
A
#
# COMPACT_ATOMS: atom_id res chain seq x y z
N MET A 1 -0.85 16.10 -1.50
CA MET A 1 0.49 15.63 -1.08
C MET A 1 1.47 16.12 -2.13
N ASP A 2 2.65 16.63 -1.77
CA ASP A 2 3.63 16.92 -2.83
C ASP A 2 4.21 15.59 -3.33
N ILE A 3 3.78 15.18 -4.53
CA ILE A 3 4.18 13.91 -5.16
C ILE A 3 5.70 13.85 -5.31
N SER A 4 6.37 15.01 -5.44
CA SER A 4 7.82 15.11 -5.66
C SER A 4 8.66 14.63 -4.49
N GLU A 5 8.11 14.70 -3.27
CA GLU A 5 8.82 14.40 -2.02
C GLU A 5 8.30 13.11 -1.36
N TYR A 6 7.27 12.48 -1.92
CA TYR A 6 6.67 11.30 -1.31
C TYR A 6 7.58 10.07 -1.45
N ASN A 7 7.99 9.54 -0.30
CA ASN A 7 8.88 8.39 -0.22
C ASN A 7 8.09 7.08 -0.16
N THR A 8 7.79 6.52 -1.34
CA THR A 8 7.08 5.24 -1.49
C THR A 8 7.77 4.11 -0.73
N ASP A 9 9.10 4.03 -0.80
CA ASP A 9 9.91 2.99 -0.13
C ASP A 9 9.73 3.00 1.38
N MET A 10 9.75 4.20 1.99
CA MET A 10 9.56 4.37 3.42
C MET A 10 8.14 3.91 3.82
N THR A 11 7.12 4.34 3.07
CA THR A 11 5.73 3.94 3.35
C THR A 11 5.52 2.44 3.16
N ILE A 12 6.09 1.84 2.11
CA ILE A 12 6.05 0.38 1.89
C ILE A 12 6.69 -0.34 3.09
N ARG A 13 7.88 0.07 3.53
CA ARG A 13 8.56 -0.55 4.68
C ARG A 13 7.73 -0.41 5.96
N ALA A 14 7.12 0.75 6.21
CA ALA A 14 6.27 0.99 7.37
C ALA A 14 5.01 0.10 7.34
N ALA A 15 4.31 0.03 6.21
CA ALA A 15 3.12 -0.81 6.03
C ALA A 15 3.45 -2.30 6.22
N LYS A 16 4.56 -2.77 5.63
CA LYS A 16 5.07 -4.14 5.81
C LYS A 16 5.40 -4.45 7.26
N ARG A 17 6.09 -3.54 7.95
CA ARG A 17 6.43 -3.68 9.38
C ARG A 17 5.17 -3.80 10.24
N ASN A 18 4.19 -2.92 10.04
CA ASN A 18 2.94 -2.95 10.81
C ASN A 18 2.14 -4.22 10.52
N CYS A 19 2.11 -4.71 9.28
CA CYS A 19 1.49 -5.99 8.95
C CYS A 19 2.17 -7.17 9.66
N LEU A 20 3.50 -7.20 9.69
CA LEU A 20 4.26 -8.23 10.40
C LEU A 20 3.99 -8.19 11.91
N LEU A 21 3.91 -7.00 12.52
CA LEU A 21 3.56 -6.84 13.93
C LEU A 21 2.13 -7.31 14.22
N CYS A 22 1.16 -6.97 13.36
CA CYS A 22 -0.22 -7.43 13.45
C CYS A 22 -0.30 -8.97 13.40
N HIS A 23 0.44 -9.60 12.49
CA HIS A 23 0.54 -11.05 12.38
C HIS A 23 1.18 -11.68 13.62
N ALA A 24 2.34 -11.19 14.05
CA ALA A 24 3.09 -11.71 15.20
C ALA A 24 2.31 -11.59 16.52
N ARG A 25 1.43 -10.59 16.63
CA ARG A 25 0.64 -10.30 17.83
C ARG A 25 -0.81 -10.77 17.73
N LYS A 26 -1.15 -11.65 16.78
CA LYS A 26 -2.53 -12.10 16.53
C LYS A 26 -3.24 -12.70 17.75
N SER A 27 -2.50 -13.27 18.70
CA SER A 27 -3.02 -13.88 19.94
C SER A 27 -3.19 -12.90 21.10
N ILE A 28 -2.74 -11.64 20.95
CA ILE A 28 -2.85 -10.61 21.98
C ILE A 28 -4.21 -9.91 21.84
N LYS A 29 -5.02 -9.93 22.91
CA LYS A 29 -6.29 -9.16 22.97
C LYS A 29 -6.00 -7.66 22.82
N ASN A 30 -6.79 -6.95 22.02
CA ASN A 30 -6.79 -5.48 21.82
C ASN A 30 -5.73 -4.84 20.93
N LYS A 31 -5.28 -5.48 19.82
CA LYS A 31 -4.33 -4.86 18.89
C LYS A 31 -4.77 -4.90 17.43
N ASP A 32 -5.76 -4.06 17.12
CA ASP A 32 -6.13 -3.71 15.74
C ASP A 32 -5.42 -2.45 15.24
N GLU A 33 -4.68 -1.75 16.10
CA GLU A 33 -3.90 -0.57 15.70
C GLU A 33 -2.85 -0.89 14.64
N GLU A 34 -2.13 -2.00 14.76
CA GLU A 34 -1.14 -2.38 13.75
C GLU A 34 -1.81 -2.74 12.41
N LYS A 35 -3.02 -3.30 12.44
CA LYS A 35 -3.80 -3.56 11.22
C LYS A 35 -4.22 -2.24 10.58
N ALA A 36 -4.75 -1.30 11.35
CA ALA A 36 -5.13 0.03 10.88
C ALA A 36 -3.92 0.77 10.29
N LYS A 37 -2.82 0.89 11.05
CA LYS A 37 -1.57 1.54 10.59
C LYS A 37 -0.99 0.88 9.34
N ALA A 38 -1.13 -0.43 9.18
CA ALA A 38 -0.70 -1.11 7.97
C ALA A 38 -1.60 -0.78 6.77
N VAL A 39 -2.92 -0.79 6.97
CA VAL A 39 -3.90 -0.44 5.92
C VAL A 39 -3.78 1.03 5.51
N ASP A 40 -3.58 1.93 6.46
CA ASP A 40 -3.41 3.38 6.22
C ASP A 40 -2.20 3.65 5.33
N GLY A 41 -1.05 3.01 5.59
CA GLY A 41 0.12 3.14 4.72
C GLY A 41 -0.13 2.62 3.28
N VAL A 42 -0.96 1.58 3.11
CA VAL A 42 -1.33 1.12 1.76
C VAL A 42 -2.35 2.06 1.10
N LEU A 43 -3.23 2.69 1.87
CA LEU A 43 -4.15 3.73 1.39
C LEU A 43 -3.37 4.97 0.91
N GLU A 44 -2.35 5.38 1.66
CA GLU A 44 -1.46 6.47 1.24
C GLU A 44 -0.77 6.15 -0.09
N LEU A 45 -0.23 4.93 -0.25
CA LEU A 45 0.33 4.47 -1.52
C LEU A 45 -0.71 4.47 -2.65
N GLN A 46 -1.93 3.99 -2.39
CA GLN A 46 -3.01 3.99 -3.37
C GLN A 46 -3.35 5.40 -3.86
N ASN A 47 -3.43 6.35 -2.93
CA ASN A 47 -3.71 7.75 -3.22
C ASN A 47 -2.55 8.39 -4.00
N PHE A 48 -1.31 8.14 -3.59
CA PHE A 48 -0.12 8.58 -4.31
C PHE A 48 -0.13 8.11 -5.77
N TYR A 49 -0.35 6.83 -6.05
CA TYR A 49 -0.38 6.33 -7.43
C TYR A 49 -1.56 6.88 -8.24
N ALA A 50 -2.69 7.18 -7.59
CA ALA A 50 -3.80 7.86 -8.25
C ALA A 50 -3.46 9.31 -8.64
N GLU A 51 -2.80 10.05 -7.74
CA GLU A 51 -2.32 11.41 -8.00
C GLU A 51 -1.22 11.41 -9.07
N LEU A 52 -0.24 10.50 -8.99
CA LEU A 52 0.84 10.34 -9.95
C LEU A 52 0.31 10.07 -11.36
N HIS A 53 -0.65 9.15 -11.50
CA HIS A 53 -1.30 8.90 -12.78
C HIS A 53 -2.04 10.15 -13.33
N ASN A 54 -2.74 10.89 -12.45
CA ASN A 54 -3.42 12.12 -12.87
C ASN A 54 -2.46 13.24 -13.29
N ARG A 55 -1.24 13.26 -12.76
CA ARG A 55 -0.17 14.18 -13.16
C ARG A 55 0.43 13.76 -14.50
N MET A 56 0.84 12.50 -14.64
CA MET A 56 1.38 11.96 -15.89
C MET A 56 0.43 12.13 -17.08
N ARG A 57 -0.88 12.02 -16.86
CA ARG A 57 -1.89 12.29 -17.90
C ARG A 57 -1.91 13.76 -18.35
N ARG A 58 -1.61 14.71 -17.47
CA ARG A 58 -1.55 16.15 -17.83
C ARG A 58 -0.25 16.53 -18.51
N ASP A 59 0.83 15.83 -18.15
CA ASP A 59 2.18 16.11 -18.61
C ASP A 59 2.54 15.31 -19.89
N ASP A 60 1.55 14.66 -20.54
CA ASP A 60 1.73 13.78 -21.73
C ASP A 60 2.88 12.77 -21.57
N SER A 61 3.03 12.20 -20.38
CA SER A 61 4.06 11.19 -20.08
C SER A 61 3.83 9.88 -20.84
N SER A 62 4.80 8.96 -20.77
CA SER A 62 4.68 7.70 -21.51
C SER A 62 3.47 6.89 -21.05
N ILE A 63 2.79 6.27 -22.02
CA ILE A 63 1.69 5.30 -21.76
C ILE A 63 2.17 4.18 -20.82
N ALA A 64 3.43 3.76 -20.93
CA ALA A 64 4.00 2.73 -20.07
C ALA A 64 4.07 3.17 -18.59
N GLU A 65 4.46 4.42 -18.33
CA GLU A 65 4.55 4.98 -16.98
C GLU A 65 3.16 5.18 -16.37
N MET A 66 2.21 5.66 -17.18
CA MET A 66 0.79 5.76 -16.79
C MET A 66 0.20 4.40 -16.42
N ASN A 67 0.45 3.36 -17.23
CA ASN A 67 -0.02 2.01 -16.96
C ASN A 67 0.61 1.45 -15.67
N LEU A 68 1.90 1.68 -15.44
CA LEU A 68 2.57 1.24 -14.21
C LEU A 68 1.94 1.87 -12.95
N ALA A 69 1.61 3.17 -12.98
CA ALA A 69 0.93 3.81 -11.86
C ALA A 69 -0.49 3.25 -11.63
N ILE A 70 -1.24 2.93 -12.70
CA ILE A 70 -2.53 2.25 -12.57
C ILE A 70 -2.36 0.87 -11.94
N GLU A 71 -1.40 0.08 -12.41
CA GLU A 71 -1.13 -1.27 -11.89
C GLU A 71 -0.76 -1.24 -10.41
N ASN A 72 0.10 -0.31 -10.00
CA ASN A 72 0.48 -0.11 -8.62
C ASN A 72 -0.72 0.32 -7.76
N LYS A 73 -1.54 1.26 -8.25
CA LYS A 73 -2.81 1.65 -7.58
C LYS A 73 -3.75 0.46 -7.38
N MET A 74 -3.95 -0.35 -8.42
CA MET A 74 -4.81 -1.52 -8.36
C MET A 74 -4.25 -2.58 -7.41
N THR A 75 -2.92 -2.75 -7.40
CA THR A 75 -2.23 -3.61 -6.44
C THR A 75 -2.52 -3.17 -5.01
N CYS A 76 -2.36 -1.88 -4.69
CA CYS A 76 -2.70 -1.35 -3.36
C CYS A 76 -4.16 -1.64 -2.97
N ARG A 77 -5.11 -1.38 -3.89
CA ARG A 77 -6.55 -1.65 -3.65
C ARG A 77 -6.81 -3.11 -3.32
N ASN A 78 -6.27 -4.02 -4.13
CA ASN A 78 -6.44 -5.46 -3.94
C ASN A 78 -5.83 -5.93 -2.62
N VAL A 79 -4.70 -5.34 -2.20
CA VAL A 79 -4.06 -5.63 -0.93
C VAL A 79 -4.90 -5.15 0.25
N ILE A 80 -5.45 -3.94 0.18
CA ILE A 80 -6.36 -3.39 1.21
C ILE A 80 -7.58 -4.31 1.37
N ASP A 81 -8.23 -4.68 0.27
CA ASP A 81 -9.45 -5.49 0.33
C ASP A 81 -9.18 -6.89 0.90
N LYS A 82 -8.03 -7.51 0.57
CA LYS A 82 -7.57 -8.75 1.20
C LYS A 82 -7.23 -8.57 2.68
N CYS A 83 -6.66 -7.44 3.07
CA CYS A 83 -6.26 -7.19 4.46
C CYS A 83 -7.50 -6.97 5.36
N LYS A 84 -8.53 -6.28 4.88
CA LYS A 84 -9.78 -6.04 5.63
C LYS A 84 -10.36 -7.33 6.18
N THR A 85 -10.42 -8.38 5.36
CA THR A 85 -11.01 -9.68 5.72
C THR A 85 -9.98 -10.69 6.25
N CYS A 86 -8.71 -10.33 6.39
CA CYS A 86 -7.70 -11.28 6.86
C CYS A 86 -7.88 -11.63 8.35
N ASP A 87 -7.63 -12.90 8.66
CA ASP A 87 -7.62 -13.51 9.99
C ASP A 87 -6.27 -13.34 10.73
N LYS A 88 -5.36 -12.52 10.17
CA LYS A 88 -4.00 -12.30 10.66
C LYS A 88 -3.12 -13.57 10.68
N SER A 89 -3.51 -14.66 10.00
CA SER A 89 -2.70 -15.87 9.88
C SER A 89 -1.57 -15.73 8.86
N VAL A 90 -1.65 -14.73 7.98
CA VAL A 90 -0.68 -14.45 6.91
C VAL A 90 -0.30 -12.97 6.91
N ASP A 91 0.95 -12.67 6.56
CA ASP A 91 1.47 -11.32 6.32
C ASP A 91 0.98 -10.73 4.98
N CYS A 92 -0.34 -10.52 4.88
CA CYS A 92 -1.06 -10.18 3.65
C CYS A 92 -0.46 -8.98 2.88
N ILE A 93 -0.20 -7.87 3.57
CA ILE A 93 0.37 -6.65 2.96
C ILE A 93 1.81 -6.90 2.52
N ASN A 94 2.59 -7.63 3.33
CA ASN A 94 3.97 -7.91 3.00
C ASN A 94 4.11 -8.69 1.69
N ARG A 95 3.30 -9.74 1.51
CA ARG A 95 3.22 -10.50 0.26
C ARG A 95 2.63 -9.69 -0.89
N GLY A 96 1.62 -8.88 -0.59
CA GLY A 96 0.87 -8.11 -1.58
C GLY A 96 1.67 -7.00 -2.26
N LEU A 97 2.51 -6.31 -1.49
CA LEU A 97 3.31 -5.19 -1.99
C LEU A 97 4.64 -5.60 -2.64
N ILE A 98 4.98 -6.91 -2.74
CA ILE A 98 6.16 -7.37 -3.50
C ILE A 98 6.06 -6.96 -4.98
N ARG A 99 4.84 -6.81 -5.48
CA ARG A 99 4.55 -6.51 -6.88
C ARG A 99 4.66 -5.03 -7.23
N ILE A 100 4.77 -4.16 -6.22
CA ILE A 100 4.93 -2.73 -6.44
C ILE A 100 6.38 -2.46 -6.86
N LYS A 101 6.54 -1.72 -7.95
CA LYS A 101 7.81 -1.23 -8.49
C LYS A 101 7.84 0.28 -8.45
#